data_AF-A0A1W9NTY4-F1
#
_entry.id   AF-A0A1W9NTY4-F1
#
_cell.length_a   1.000
_cell.length_b   1.000
_cell.length_c   1.000
_cell.angle_alpha   90.00
_cell.angle_beta   90.00
_cell.angle_gamma   90.00
#
_symmetry.space_group_name_H-M   'P 1'
#
loop_
_entity.id
_entity.type
_entity.pdbx_description
1 polymer ?
#
loop_
_entity_poly.entity_id
_entity_poly.type
_entity_poly.pdbx_seq_one_letter_code
_entity_poly.pdbx_strand_id
1 'polypeptide(L)'
;MHFSQLQDVNLEPLWDDSINHKIALKHSLLFSTIENVESCIVQQETLADALNYLAKLSIDYPVVMVDTESFVRLRNKFLEIQTGSDFEEMSTTSEELIEAESDLLDFIRNSQDLLSNEESAPIIKLVNSLFFQAIKKGASDI
;
A
#
# COMPACT_ATOMS: atom_id res chain seq x y z
N MET A 1 -4.46 26.01 -14.95
CA MET A 1 -3.30 25.26 -14.44
C MET A 1 -2.87 24.29 -15.53
N HIS A 2 -1.60 24.30 -15.93
CA HIS A 2 -1.06 23.32 -16.87
C HIS A 2 -0.39 22.26 -16.01
N PHE A 3 -0.89 21.03 -16.04
CA PHE A 3 -0.25 19.91 -15.36
C PHE A 3 0.65 19.20 -16.36
N SER A 4 1.88 18.90 -15.97
CA SER A 4 2.75 18.06 -16.79
C SER A 4 2.11 16.69 -16.93
N GLN A 5 1.92 16.22 -18.17
CA GLN A 5 1.39 14.90 -18.46
C GLN A 5 2.54 13.98 -18.88
N LEU A 6 2.74 12.90 -18.13
CA LEU A 6 3.72 11.88 -18.42
C LEU A 6 3.00 10.59 -18.82
N GLN A 7 3.60 9.83 -19.73
CA GLN A 7 3.08 8.55 -20.20
C GLN A 7 4.18 7.50 -20.16
N ASP A 8 3.82 6.29 -19.72
CA ASP A 8 4.71 5.13 -19.58
C ASP A 8 6.02 5.47 -18.84
N VAL A 9 5.86 6.01 -17.63
CA VAL A 9 6.97 6.41 -16.77
C VAL A 9 7.11 5.47 -15.59
N ASN A 10 8.35 5.06 -15.32
CA ASN A 10 8.66 4.27 -14.14
C ASN A 10 9.13 5.21 -13.01
N LEU A 11 8.19 5.52 -12.12
CA LEU A 11 8.38 6.45 -11.01
C LEU A 11 8.82 5.70 -9.76
N GLU A 12 9.69 6.34 -8.97
CA GLU A 12 10.07 5.82 -7.65
C GLU A 12 9.22 6.47 -6.56
N PRO A 13 8.67 5.68 -5.61
CA PRO A 13 7.81 6.19 -4.56
C PRO A 13 8.59 7.08 -3.60
N LEU A 14 8.05 8.26 -3.31
CA LEU A 14 8.52 9.12 -2.24
C LEU A 14 7.74 8.82 -0.97
N TRP A 15 8.36 8.10 -0.04
CA TRP A 15 7.77 7.82 1.27
C TRP A 15 8.27 8.85 2.29
N ASP A 16 7.40 9.78 2.66
CA ASP A 16 7.65 10.80 3.67
C ASP A 16 6.84 10.51 4.95
N ASP A 17 7.50 10.38 6.10
CA ASP A 17 6.86 10.06 7.38
C ASP A 17 5.89 11.16 7.88
N SER A 18 6.00 12.38 7.35
CA SER A 18 5.08 13.47 7.66
C SER A 18 3.71 13.33 6.99
N ILE A 19 3.60 12.47 5.98
CA ILE A 19 2.38 12.25 5.20
C ILE A 19 1.76 10.90 5.58
N ASN A 20 0.45 10.91 5.85
CA ASN A 20 -0.27 9.67 6.04
C ASN A 20 -0.55 8.99 4.69
N HIS A 21 0.40 8.16 4.25
CA HIS A 21 0.31 7.42 2.98
C HIS A 21 -0.90 6.49 2.89
N LYS A 22 -1.43 5.98 4.02
CA LYS A 22 -2.68 5.18 4.07
C LYS A 22 -3.87 6.01 3.57
N ILE A 23 -3.98 7.27 4.00
CA ILE A 23 -5.04 8.18 3.55
C ILE A 23 -4.76 8.68 2.13
N ALA A 24 -3.51 8.97 1.78
CA ALA A 24 -3.12 9.42 0.45
C ALA A 24 -3.49 8.40 -0.64
N LEU A 25 -3.18 7.11 -0.40
CA LEU A 25 -3.57 6.00 -1.27
C LEU A 25 -5.08 5.91 -1.48
N LYS A 26 -5.88 6.14 -0.43
CA LYS A 26 -7.35 6.12 -0.52
C LYS A 26 -7.90 7.24 -1.40
N HIS A 27 -7.24 8.40 -1.39
CA HIS A 27 -7.59 9.54 -2.24
C HIS A 27 -6.89 9.51 -3.61
N SER A 28 -6.21 8.40 -3.96
CA SER A 28 -5.45 8.27 -5.21
C SER A 28 -4.44 9.40 -5.41
N LEU A 29 -3.84 9.87 -4.32
CA LEU A 29 -2.73 10.82 -4.30
C LEU A 29 -1.45 10.06 -3.95
N LEU A 30 -0.48 10.06 -4.85
CA LEU A 30 0.82 9.44 -4.66
C LEU A 30 1.91 10.49 -4.76
N PHE A 31 3.11 10.15 -4.30
CA PHE A 31 4.27 11.05 -4.31
C PHE A 31 5.45 10.37 -4.99
N SER A 32 6.21 11.12 -5.76
CA SER A 32 7.41 10.62 -6.43
C SER A 32 8.40 11.76 -6.65
N THR A 33 9.68 11.42 -6.79
CA THR A 33 10.72 12.37 -7.17
C THR A 33 10.93 12.31 -8.67
N ILE A 34 10.58 13.37 -9.39
CA ILE A 34 10.80 13.51 -10.83
C ILE A 34 11.88 14.56 -11.03
N GLU A 35 12.97 14.22 -11.73
CA GLU A 35 14.09 15.15 -11.98
C GLU A 35 14.63 15.84 -10.70
N ASN A 36 14.69 15.09 -9.58
CA ASN A 36 15.12 15.60 -8.27
C ASN A 36 14.14 16.60 -7.62
N VAL A 37 12.90 16.66 -8.11
CA VAL A 37 11.80 17.48 -7.57
C VAL A 37 10.70 16.58 -7.03
N GLU A 38 10.36 16.75 -5.76
CA GLU A 38 9.25 16.06 -5.11
C GLU A 38 7.93 16.50 -5.74
N SER A 39 7.19 15.56 -6.29
CA SER A 39 6.02 15.81 -7.13
C SER A 39 4.84 14.97 -6.67
N CYS A 40 3.65 15.56 -6.75
CA CYS A 40 2.37 14.89 -6.52
C CYS A 40 1.94 14.20 -7.80
N ILE A 41 1.74 12.88 -7.74
CA ILE A 41 1.35 12.06 -8.87
C ILE A 41 -0.13 11.76 -8.76
N VAL A 42 -0.87 12.12 -9.81
CA VAL A 42 -2.32 11.93 -9.89
C VAL A 42 -2.71 11.38 -11.26
N GLN A 43 -3.87 10.73 -11.32
CA GLN A 43 -4.49 10.31 -12.57
C GLN A 43 -5.71 11.18 -12.88
N GLN A 44 -6.07 11.28 -14.15
CA GLN A 44 -7.14 12.17 -14.59
C GLN A 44 -8.51 11.81 -13.97
N GLU A 45 -8.79 10.52 -13.79
CA GLU A 45 -10.07 10.03 -13.26
C GLU A 45 -10.32 10.43 -11.81
N THR A 46 -9.28 10.43 -10.97
CA THR A 46 -9.37 10.72 -9.53
C THR A 46 -8.74 12.06 -9.16
N LEU A 47 -8.53 12.94 -10.15
CA LEU A 47 -7.88 14.23 -9.96
C LEU A 47 -8.57 15.08 -8.90
N ALA A 48 -9.91 15.12 -8.91
CA ALA A 48 -10.68 15.93 -7.96
C ALA A 48 -10.47 15.47 -6.51
N ASP A 49 -10.50 14.16 -6.26
CA ASP A 49 -10.31 13.60 -4.93
C ASP A 49 -8.87 13.78 -4.43
N ALA A 50 -7.90 13.58 -5.33
CA ALA A 50 -6.49 13.76 -5.03
C ALA A 50 -6.17 15.22 -4.69
N LEU A 51 -6.69 16.18 -5.46
CA LEU A 51 -6.49 17.62 -5.21
C LEU A 51 -7.19 18.07 -3.92
N ASN A 52 -8.37 17.54 -3.62
CA ASN A 52 -9.07 17.84 -2.36
C ASN A 52 -8.28 17.39 -1.13
N TYR A 53 -7.60 16.25 -1.22
CA TYR A 53 -6.73 15.79 -0.14
C TYR A 53 -5.41 16.56 -0.11
N LEU A 54 -4.81 16.83 -1.28
CA LEU A 54 -3.61 17.66 -1.39
C LEU A 54 -3.82 19.04 -0.78
N ALA A 55 -4.97 19.69 -0.98
CA ALA A 55 -5.24 21.01 -0.38
C ALA A 55 -5.24 21.02 1.16
N LYS A 56 -5.41 19.84 1.81
CA LYS A 56 -5.33 19.69 3.27
C LYS A 56 -3.89 19.47 3.74
N LEU A 57 -3.07 18.85 2.88
CA LEU A 57 -1.65 18.69 3.08
C LEU A 57 -1.00 20.03 2.71
N SER A 58 -0.52 20.79 3.69
CA SER A 58 0.08 22.11 3.44
C SER A 58 1.46 21.99 2.76
N ILE A 59 1.49 21.38 1.57
CA ILE A 59 2.66 20.95 0.82
C ILE A 59 2.61 21.64 -0.55
N ASP A 60 3.76 22.16 -0.99
CA ASP A 60 3.90 22.90 -2.25
C ASP A 60 4.64 22.07 -3.31
N TYR A 61 4.10 20.89 -3.62
CA TYR A 61 4.66 20.02 -4.66
C TYR A 61 3.94 20.22 -6.00
N PRO A 62 4.68 20.26 -7.13
CA PRO A 62 4.08 20.27 -8.45
C PRO A 62 3.21 19.02 -8.66
N VAL A 63 2.02 19.24 -9.22
CA VAL A 63 1.11 18.15 -9.58
C VAL A 63 1.42 17.69 -11.00
N VAL A 64 1.76 16.41 -11.14
CA VAL A 64 2.05 15.72 -12.39
C VAL A 64 0.98 14.69 -12.64
N MET A 65 0.40 14.74 -13.83
CA MET A 65 -0.58 13.76 -14.28
C MET A 65 0.12 12.62 -15.02
N VAL A 66 -0.29 11.39 -14.72
CA VAL A 66 0.23 10.19 -15.38
C VAL A 66 -0.91 9.37 -15.99
N ASP A 67 -0.57 8.46 -16.90
CA ASP A 67 -1.49 7.43 -17.37
C ASP A 67 -1.79 6.38 -16.29
N THR A 68 -2.85 5.61 -16.51
CA THR A 68 -3.32 4.59 -15.56
C THR A 68 -2.26 3.51 -15.28
N GLU A 69 -1.49 3.10 -16.28
CA GLU A 69 -0.49 2.04 -16.12
C GLU A 69 0.66 2.52 -15.22
N SER A 70 1.19 3.71 -15.50
CA SER A 70 2.22 4.36 -14.67
C SER A 70 1.73 4.57 -13.24
N PHE A 71 0.47 5.01 -13.05
CA PHE A 71 -0.13 5.20 -11.73
C PHE A 71 -0.22 3.87 -10.96
N VAL A 72 -0.70 2.81 -11.60
CA VAL A 72 -0.83 1.48 -10.99
C VAL A 72 0.54 0.93 -10.59
N ARG A 73 1.57 1.09 -11.43
CA ARG A 73 2.94 0.68 -11.10
C ARG A 73 3.46 1.38 -9.85
N LEU A 74 3.30 2.70 -9.78
CA LEU A 74 3.69 3.48 -8.59
C LEU A 74 2.89 3.05 -7.36
N ARG A 75 1.57 2.89 -7.49
CA ARG A 75 0.69 2.43 -6.40
C ARG A 75 1.13 1.08 -5.84
N ASN A 76 1.49 0.13 -6.70
CA ASN A 76 1.96 -1.18 -6.27
C ASN A 76 3.25 -1.09 -5.44
N LYS A 77 4.19 -0.24 -5.84
CA LYS A 77 5.40 0.03 -5.04
C LYS A 77 5.06 0.64 -3.66
N PHE A 78 4.09 1.56 -3.60
CA PHE A 78 3.61 2.11 -2.33
C PHE A 78 2.96 1.05 -1.42
N LEU A 79 2.16 0.14 -1.99
CA LEU A 79 1.55 -0.96 -1.25
C LEU A 79 2.60 -1.96 -0.74
N GLU A 80 3.67 -2.19 -1.51
CA GLU A 80 4.79 -3.02 -1.09
C GLU A 80 5.52 -2.42 0.12
N ILE A 81 5.84 -1.12 0.07
CA ILE A 81 6.46 -0.40 1.20
C ILE A 81 5.55 -0.43 2.43
N GLN A 82 4.25 -0.16 2.26
CA GLN A 82 3.28 -0.22 3.33
C GLN A 82 3.19 -1.61 3.97
N THR A 83 3.12 -2.66 3.15
CA THR A 83 3.03 -4.05 3.63
C THR A 83 4.32 -4.46 4.36
N GLY A 84 5.48 -4.02 3.88
CA GLY A 84 6.77 -4.24 4.55
C GLY A 84 6.83 -3.54 5.91
N SER A 85 6.41 -2.28 5.98
CA SER A 85 6.36 -1.50 7.23
C SER A 85 5.38 -2.09 8.25
N ASP A 86 4.17 -2.48 7.83
CA ASP A 86 3.18 -3.10 8.72
C ASP A 86 3.70 -4.44 9.29
N PHE A 87 4.52 -5.17 8.52
CA PHE A 87 5.16 -6.42 8.99
C PHE A 87 6.31 -6.16 9.96
N GLU A 88 7.11 -5.12 9.74
CA GLU A 88 8.18 -4.72 10.66
C GLU A 88 7.62 -4.24 12.00
N GLU A 89 6.56 -3.42 12.01
CA GLU A 89 5.86 -3.00 13.23
C GLU A 89 5.31 -4.21 14.02
N MET A 90 4.75 -5.21 13.32
CA MET A 90 4.27 -6.45 13.93
C MET A 90 5.40 -7.30 14.55
N SER A 91 6.64 -7.18 14.06
CA SER A 91 7.81 -7.87 14.60
C SER A 91 8.32 -7.23 15.90
N THR A 92 8.13 -5.92 16.07
CA THR A 92 8.61 -5.17 17.25
C THR A 92 7.68 -5.24 18.47
N THR A 93 6.40 -5.56 18.32
CA THR A 93 5.47 -5.71 19.44
C THR A 93 5.26 -7.19 19.79
N SER A 94 6.21 -7.77 20.54
CA SER A 94 6.19 -9.19 20.94
C SER A 94 5.03 -9.58 21.89
N GLU A 95 4.25 -8.63 22.39
CA GLU A 95 3.14 -8.87 23.33
C GLU A 95 1.73 -8.90 22.68
N GLU A 96 1.56 -8.46 21.42
CA GLU A 96 0.24 -8.43 20.73
C GLU A 96 -0.02 -9.66 19.83
N LEU A 97 0.93 -10.60 19.74
CA LEU A 97 0.82 -11.81 18.90
C LEU A 97 -0.35 -12.75 19.27
N ILE A 98 -0.92 -12.60 20.47
CA ILE A 98 -2.06 -13.42 20.94
C ILE A 98 -3.41 -12.81 20.46
N GLU A 99 -3.52 -11.48 20.34
CA GLU A 99 -4.74 -10.83 19.82
C GLU A 99 -4.87 -11.01 18.30
N ALA A 100 -3.76 -11.03 17.57
CA ALA A 100 -3.75 -11.30 16.13
C ALA A 100 -4.27 -12.72 15.77
N GLU A 101 -4.11 -13.71 16.65
CA GLU A 101 -4.74 -15.04 16.47
C GLU A 101 -6.27 -14.98 16.55
N SER A 102 -6.82 -14.16 17.46
CA SER A 102 -8.27 -13.99 17.62
C SER A 102 -8.87 -13.25 16.43
N ASP A 103 -8.24 -12.16 15.99
CA ASP A 103 -8.72 -11.35 14.86
C ASP A 103 -8.63 -12.11 13.53
N LEU A 104 -7.60 -12.95 13.34
CA LEU A 104 -7.51 -13.83 12.18
C LEU A 104 -8.57 -14.94 12.22
N LEU A 105 -8.86 -15.52 13.38
CA LEU A 105 -9.91 -16.53 13.54
C LEU A 105 -11.32 -15.93 13.36
N ASP A 106 -11.56 -14.71 13.84
CA ASP A 106 -12.81 -13.98 13.62
C ASP A 106 -12.95 -13.50 12.18
N PHE A 107 -11.86 -13.13 11.51
CA PHE A 107 -11.85 -12.90 10.06
C PHE A 107 -12.23 -14.17 9.30
N ILE A 108 -11.63 -15.33 9.63
CA ILE A 108 -11.94 -16.64 9.02
C ILE A 108 -13.42 -17.04 9.23
N ARG A 109 -13.98 -16.78 10.41
CA ARG A 109 -15.39 -17.09 10.70
C ARG A 109 -16.36 -16.19 9.92
N ASN A 110 -16.01 -14.91 9.74
CA ASN A 110 -16.84 -13.96 9.00
C ASN A 110 -16.61 -13.99 7.48
N SER A 111 -15.51 -14.58 7.02
CA SER A 111 -15.13 -14.66 5.60
C SER A 111 -15.55 -15.96 4.90
N GLN A 112 -16.52 -16.72 5.41
CA GLN A 112 -17.06 -17.90 4.70
C GLN A 112 -17.58 -17.57 3.29
N ASP A 113 -17.80 -16.28 2.98
CA ASP A 113 -18.20 -15.78 1.66
C ASP A 113 -17.01 -15.48 0.71
N LEU A 114 -15.76 -15.47 1.20
CA LEU A 114 -14.56 -15.21 0.37
C LEU A 114 -14.04 -16.45 -0.37
N LEU A 115 -14.54 -17.65 -0.05
CA LEU A 115 -14.17 -18.91 -0.72
C LEU A 115 -14.65 -18.99 -2.18
N SER A 116 -15.40 -17.98 -2.64
CA SER A 116 -16.09 -18.00 -3.93
C SER A 116 -15.45 -17.11 -5.01
N ASN A 117 -14.40 -16.33 -4.71
CA ASN A 117 -13.83 -15.38 -5.67
C ASN A 117 -12.36 -15.65 -6.03
N GLU A 118 -12.12 -15.68 -7.34
CA GLU A 118 -10.91 -16.05 -8.09
C GLU A 118 -9.72 -15.08 -7.93
N GLU A 119 -9.36 -14.65 -6.72
CA GLU A 119 -8.06 -14.00 -6.50
C GLU A 119 -7.29 -14.78 -5.45
N SER A 120 -6.24 -15.49 -5.88
CA SER A 120 -5.41 -16.37 -5.05
C SER A 120 -4.62 -15.66 -3.94
N ALA A 121 -4.75 -14.34 -3.79
CA ALA A 121 -4.06 -13.52 -2.80
C ALA A 121 -4.25 -13.96 -1.33
N PRO A 122 -5.45 -14.41 -0.88
CA PRO A 122 -5.66 -14.89 0.50
C PRO A 122 -4.94 -16.21 0.78
N ILE A 123 -4.92 -17.13 -0.20
CA ILE A 123 -4.29 -18.44 -0.05
C ILE A 123 -2.77 -18.29 0.02
N ILE A 124 -2.19 -17.43 -0.82
CA ILE A 124 -0.75 -17.16 -0.83
C ILE A 124 -0.31 -16.57 0.52
N LYS A 125 -1.08 -15.62 1.09
CA LYS A 125 -0.80 -15.06 2.41
C LYS A 125 -0.92 -16.10 3.54
N LEU A 126 -1.87 -17.04 3.43
CA LEU A 126 -2.04 -18.11 4.40
C LEU A 126 -0.86 -19.10 4.39
N VAL A 127 -0.46 -19.54 3.20
CA VAL A 127 0.65 -20.49 3.03
C VAL A 127 1.97 -19.88 3.52
N ASN A 128 2.24 -18.62 3.17
CA ASN A 128 3.45 -17.93 3.62
C ASN A 128 3.48 -17.75 5.15
N SER A 129 2.32 -17.44 5.75
CA SER A 129 2.20 -17.35 7.21
C SER A 129 2.50 -18.69 7.89
N LEU A 130 2.01 -19.81 7.34
CA LEU A 130 2.28 -21.15 7.87
C LEU A 130 3.76 -21.52 7.80
N PHE A 131 4.42 -21.28 6.66
CA PHE A 131 5.86 -21.53 6.52
C PHE A 131 6.70 -20.67 7.46
N PHE A 132 6.36 -19.39 7.59
CA PHE A 132 7.04 -18.48 8.51
C PHE A 132 6.91 -18.96 9.96
N GLN A 133 5.72 -19.42 10.36
CA GLN A 133 5.47 -19.96 11.69
C GLN A 133 6.25 -21.26 11.95
N ALA A 134 6.32 -22.16 10.97
CA ALA A 134 7.05 -23.41 11.09
C ALA A 134 8.55 -23.18 11.29
N ILE A 135 9.14 -22.24 10.54
CA ILE A 135 10.54 -21.85 10.69
C ILE A 135 10.76 -21.21 12.07
N LYS A 136 9.90 -20.28 12.50
CA LYS A 136 10.01 -19.59 13.79
C LYS A 136 9.89 -20.55 14.98
N LYS A 137 9.05 -21.59 14.87
CA LYS A 137 8.85 -22.61 15.91
C LYS A 137 9.85 -23.77 15.81
N GLY A 138 10.71 -23.79 14.80
CA GLY A 138 11.65 -24.89 14.54
C GLY A 138 10.95 -26.23 14.31
N ALA A 139 9.73 -26.20 13.77
CA ALA A 139 8.95 -27.40 13.49
C ALA A 139 9.60 -28.18 12.34
N SER A 140 9.77 -29.49 12.51
CA SER A 140 10.31 -30.36 11.46
C SER A 140 9.28 -30.68 10.37
N ASP A 141 7.98 -30.59 10.71
CA ASP A 141 6.84 -30.95 9.87
C ASP A 141 5.73 -29.90 10.03
N ILE A 142 5.00 -29.60 8.93
CA ILE A 142 3.93 -28.59 8.82
C ILE A 142 2.62 -29.28 8.47
#